data_AF-A0AAD2EH72-F1
#
_entry.id   AF-A0AAD2EH72-F1
#
_cell.length_a   1.000
_cell.length_b   1.000
_cell.length_c   1.000
_cell.angle_alpha   90.00
_cell.angle_beta   90.00
_cell.angle_gamma   90.00
#
_symmetry.space_group_name_H-M   'P 1'
#
loop_
_entity.id
_entity.type
_entity.pdbx_description
1 polymer ?
#
loop_
_entity_poly.entity_id
_entity_poly.type
_entity_poly.pdbx_seq_one_letter_code
_entity_poly.pdbx_strand_id
1 'polypeptide(L)'
;MSAGGVDISFAKNNSNIKGILWAGYPREEGGHAIADVVFGTHNPGGKLPLTWHENSYVDMLPMTSMQLRPLDIMGYPGRTYRFFNDSIVYPFGYGLSYTNFTYKISSSEQSLSIQLNKFQHCRDLNYTDGSFKPPCPAVLIDDLQQCDDQNVKFEVEVQNIGQKDGRETVILYYLPPAGIQGAPIKQVIAFDKVFLAAGESQKVPFKLNACKSLGVVSFNGYTLLPAGSGTIVIGDDLLSFPISVNFQQ
;
A
#
# COMPACT_ATOMS: atom_id res chain seq x y z
N MET A 1 -16.24 -13.63 12.65
CA MET A 1 -16.76 -12.24 12.75
C MET A 1 -16.06 -11.58 13.93
N SER A 2 -15.56 -10.37 13.76
CA SER A 2 -14.82 -9.64 14.80
C SER A 2 -14.67 -8.17 14.41
N ALA A 3 -14.42 -7.29 15.40
CA ALA A 3 -14.14 -5.88 15.15
C ALA A 3 -12.80 -5.64 14.45
N GLY A 4 -11.80 -6.46 14.78
CA GLY A 4 -10.44 -6.34 14.26
C GLY A 4 -9.80 -7.70 14.03
N GLY A 5 -8.50 -7.66 13.75
CA GLY A 5 -7.69 -8.87 13.60
C GLY A 5 -7.66 -9.68 14.89
N VAL A 6 -7.71 -11.00 14.74
CA VAL A 6 -7.54 -11.96 15.82
C VAL A 6 -6.39 -12.88 15.42
N ASP A 7 -5.50 -13.20 16.35
CA ASP A 7 -4.44 -14.15 16.06
C ASP A 7 -5.05 -15.54 15.82
N ILE A 8 -5.01 -15.96 14.55
CA ILE A 8 -5.43 -17.28 14.10
C ILE A 8 -4.26 -18.05 13.46
N SER A 9 -3.03 -17.77 13.88
CA SER A 9 -1.81 -18.47 13.46
C SER A 9 -1.96 -20.00 13.56
N PHE A 10 -2.63 -20.50 14.60
CA PHE A 10 -2.94 -21.92 14.78
C PHE A 10 -3.74 -22.54 13.62
N ALA A 11 -4.54 -21.73 12.92
CA ALA A 11 -5.41 -22.18 11.84
C ALA A 11 -4.74 -22.16 10.47
N LYS A 12 -3.74 -21.30 10.27
CA LYS A 12 -3.12 -21.02 8.97
C LYS A 12 -2.46 -22.27 8.35
N ASN A 13 -1.78 -23.07 9.17
CA ASN A 13 -1.02 -24.25 8.72
C ASN A 13 -1.72 -25.57 9.06
N ASN A 14 -2.95 -25.53 9.58
CA ASN A 14 -3.67 -26.74 9.97
C ASN A 14 -4.35 -27.38 8.75
N SER A 15 -3.93 -28.60 8.39
CA SER A 15 -4.47 -29.32 7.23
C SER A 15 -5.96 -29.64 7.32
N ASN A 16 -6.55 -29.64 8.53
CA ASN A 16 -7.98 -29.87 8.74
C ASN A 16 -8.82 -28.61 8.46
N ILE A 17 -8.21 -27.43 8.41
CA ILE A 17 -8.92 -26.16 8.16
C ILE A 17 -8.78 -25.83 6.68
N LYS A 18 -9.86 -26.00 5.92
CA LYS A 18 -9.86 -25.86 4.45
C LYS A 18 -10.16 -24.45 3.96
N GLY A 19 -10.70 -23.59 4.82
CA GLY A 19 -11.08 -22.23 4.45
C GLY A 19 -11.26 -21.35 5.67
N ILE A 20 -10.93 -20.08 5.52
CA ILE A 20 -11.04 -19.06 6.56
C ILE A 20 -11.73 -17.86 5.92
N LEU A 21 -12.85 -17.44 6.51
CA LEU A 21 -13.63 -16.29 6.04
C LEU A 21 -13.78 -15.28 7.18
N TRP A 22 -13.37 -14.04 6.92
CA TRP A 22 -13.60 -12.93 7.82
C TRP A 22 -14.71 -12.02 7.28
N ALA A 23 -15.85 -11.99 7.98
CA ALA A 23 -17.04 -11.24 7.57
C ALA A 23 -17.24 -9.91 8.34
N GLY A 24 -16.28 -9.49 9.19
CA GLY A 24 -16.42 -8.27 10.00
C GLY A 24 -17.72 -8.26 10.83
N TYR A 25 -18.51 -7.18 10.68
CA TYR A 25 -19.86 -7.02 11.25
C TYR A 25 -20.91 -6.84 10.15
N PRO A 26 -21.51 -7.93 9.65
CA PRO A 26 -22.37 -7.88 8.47
C PRO A 26 -23.84 -7.53 8.76
N ARG A 27 -24.18 -7.17 10.01
CA ARG A 27 -25.52 -6.75 10.46
C ARG A 27 -26.62 -7.77 10.12
N GLU A 28 -27.84 -7.31 9.88
CA GLU A 28 -29.07 -8.12 9.74
C GLU A 28 -29.03 -9.09 8.56
N GLU A 29 -28.52 -8.67 7.40
CA GLU A 29 -28.37 -9.52 6.20
C GLU A 29 -27.07 -10.35 6.20
N GLY A 30 -26.38 -10.42 7.34
CA GLY A 30 -25.07 -11.07 7.40
C GLY A 30 -25.12 -12.58 7.19
N GLY A 31 -26.20 -13.24 7.63
CA GLY A 31 -26.40 -14.67 7.38
C GLY A 31 -26.51 -14.97 5.88
N HIS A 32 -27.32 -14.17 5.18
CA HIS A 32 -27.49 -14.28 3.72
C HIS A 32 -26.19 -13.98 2.97
N ALA A 33 -25.51 -12.89 3.32
CA ALA A 33 -24.25 -12.52 2.68
C ALA A 33 -23.15 -13.58 2.84
N ILE A 34 -23.04 -14.20 4.02
CA ILE A 34 -22.08 -15.29 4.26
C ILE A 34 -22.48 -16.54 3.47
N ALA A 35 -23.77 -16.90 3.45
CA ALA A 35 -24.25 -18.04 2.70
C ALA A 35 -23.96 -17.90 1.19
N ASP A 36 -24.21 -16.73 0.61
CA ASP A 36 -23.94 -16.47 -0.81
C ASP A 36 -22.47 -16.66 -1.18
N VAL A 37 -21.55 -16.28 -0.29
CA VAL A 37 -20.12 -16.52 -0.50
C VAL A 37 -19.81 -18.00 -0.35
N VAL A 38 -20.18 -18.63 0.77
CA VAL A 38 -19.84 -20.04 1.07
C VAL A 38 -20.40 -21.01 0.02
N PHE A 39 -21.61 -20.78 -0.47
CA PHE A 39 -22.24 -21.59 -1.52
C PHE A 39 -21.82 -21.19 -2.94
N GLY A 40 -20.98 -20.17 -3.09
CA GLY A 40 -20.42 -19.77 -4.38
C GLY A 40 -21.39 -19.00 -5.29
N THR A 41 -22.55 -18.55 -4.77
CA THR A 41 -23.44 -17.62 -5.45
C THR A 41 -22.72 -16.29 -5.74
N HIS A 42 -21.86 -15.87 -4.81
CA HIS A 42 -21.01 -14.69 -4.95
C HIS A 42 -19.52 -15.04 -4.79
N ASN A 43 -18.69 -14.57 -5.72
CA ASN A 43 -17.25 -14.70 -5.61
C ASN A 43 -16.69 -13.63 -4.65
N PRO A 44 -16.01 -13.99 -3.55
CA PRO A 44 -15.44 -13.01 -2.63
C PRO A 44 -14.33 -12.20 -3.29
N GLY A 45 -14.41 -10.88 -3.14
CA GLY A 45 -13.41 -9.92 -3.62
C GLY A 45 -13.06 -8.88 -2.57
N GLY A 46 -13.09 -9.27 -1.29
CA GLY A 46 -12.73 -8.43 -0.16
C GLY A 46 -11.24 -8.53 0.15
N LYS A 47 -10.62 -7.40 0.50
CA LYS A 47 -9.23 -7.32 0.94
C LYS A 47 -9.18 -6.80 2.38
N LEU A 48 -8.22 -7.26 3.17
CA LEU A 48 -8.09 -6.88 4.58
C LEU A 48 -7.76 -5.39 4.72
N PRO A 49 -8.56 -4.60 5.47
CA PRO A 49 -8.29 -3.18 5.71
C PRO A 49 -7.30 -2.95 6.87
N LEU A 50 -6.80 -4.02 7.50
CA LEU A 50 -5.88 -3.99 8.63
C LEU A 50 -4.94 -5.19 8.58
N THR A 51 -3.74 -5.03 9.11
CA THR A 51 -2.78 -6.14 9.30
C THR A 51 -3.23 -7.02 10.46
N TRP A 52 -3.31 -8.33 10.26
CA TRP A 52 -3.54 -9.28 11.33
C TRP A 52 -2.19 -9.66 11.93
N HIS A 53 -1.94 -9.17 13.13
CA HIS A 53 -0.71 -9.43 13.87
C HIS A 53 -0.80 -10.75 14.65
N GLU A 54 0.36 -11.34 14.91
CA GLU A 54 0.48 -12.42 15.89
C GLU A 54 0.36 -11.86 17.32
N ASN A 55 0.02 -12.71 18.29
CA ASN A 55 -0.16 -12.32 19.68
C ASN A 55 1.07 -11.62 20.27
N SER A 56 2.28 -12.04 19.86
CA SER A 56 3.54 -11.43 20.30
C SER A 56 3.61 -9.92 20.07
N TYR A 57 2.88 -9.38 19.09
CA TYR A 57 2.87 -7.95 18.78
C TYR A 57 2.40 -7.07 19.93
N VAL A 58 1.44 -7.53 20.75
CA VAL A 58 0.91 -6.72 21.85
C VAL A 58 1.89 -6.62 23.02
N ASP A 59 2.83 -7.57 23.12
CA ASP A 59 3.88 -7.60 24.13
C ASP A 59 5.12 -6.81 23.70
N MET A 60 5.30 -6.57 22.40
CA MET A 60 6.41 -5.78 21.86
C MET A 60 6.32 -4.29 22.20
N LEU A 61 5.12 -3.78 22.53
CA LEU A 61 4.94 -2.36 22.80
C LEU A 61 3.72 -2.05 23.70
N PRO A 62 3.80 -1.01 24.54
CA PRO A 62 2.61 -0.49 25.22
C PRO A 62 1.58 0.00 24.21
N MET A 63 0.35 -0.50 24.29
CA MET A 63 -0.74 -0.08 23.38
C MET A 63 -1.08 1.41 23.49
N THR A 64 -0.72 2.05 24.60
CA THR A 64 -0.84 3.50 24.85
C THR A 64 0.20 4.35 24.14
N SER A 65 1.27 3.75 23.60
CA SER A 65 2.26 4.48 22.81
C SER A 65 1.64 4.96 21.50
N MET A 66 1.76 6.26 21.18
CA MET A 66 1.18 6.82 19.96
C MET A 66 2.16 6.88 18.79
N GLN A 67 3.42 6.50 19.01
CA GLN A 67 4.45 6.54 17.98
C GLN A 67 4.13 5.53 16.86
N LEU A 68 4.11 5.92 15.60
CA LEU A 68 3.91 4.99 14.47
C LEU A 68 5.22 4.39 13.94
N ARG A 69 6.28 5.22 13.86
CA ARG A 69 7.59 4.84 13.33
C ARG A 69 8.33 3.90 14.29
N PRO A 70 9.15 2.96 13.78
CA PRO A 70 9.99 2.14 14.64
C PRO A 70 11.02 3.00 15.38
N LEU A 71 11.47 2.51 16.54
CA LEU A 71 12.52 3.12 17.35
C LEU A 71 13.42 2.04 17.92
N ASP A 72 14.55 1.81 17.24
CA ASP A 72 15.48 0.71 17.53
C ASP A 72 16.02 0.75 18.97
N ILE A 73 16.26 1.95 19.50
CA ILE A 73 16.77 2.15 20.88
C ILE A 73 15.84 1.54 21.93
N MET A 74 14.54 1.47 21.64
CA MET A 74 13.53 0.89 22.54
C MET A 74 13.06 -0.49 22.07
N GLY A 75 13.68 -1.07 21.04
CA GLY A 75 13.21 -2.31 20.40
C GLY A 75 11.82 -2.16 19.78
N TYR A 76 11.41 -0.94 19.44
CA TYR A 76 10.06 -0.66 18.99
C TYR A 76 9.90 -0.95 17.49
N PRO A 77 9.05 -1.91 17.07
CA PRO A 77 9.03 -2.39 15.68
C PRO A 77 8.12 -1.56 14.75
N GLY A 78 7.49 -0.50 15.25
CA GLY A 78 6.55 0.32 14.49
C GLY A 78 5.13 -0.26 14.44
N ARG A 79 4.21 0.50 13.83
CA ARG A 79 2.78 0.14 13.72
C ARG A 79 2.29 0.13 12.29
N THR A 80 1.27 -0.70 12.05
CA THR A 80 0.60 -0.87 10.75
C THR A 80 1.54 -1.42 9.67
N TYR A 81 0.98 -1.78 8.51
CA TYR A 81 1.76 -2.19 7.35
C TYR A 81 2.79 -1.13 6.86
N ARG A 82 2.64 0.14 7.28
CA ARG A 82 3.56 1.22 6.89
C ARG A 82 4.92 1.12 7.55
N PHE A 83 4.99 0.58 8.77
CA PHE A 83 6.20 0.62 9.60
C PHE A 83 6.56 -0.72 10.23
N PHE A 84 5.63 -1.67 10.29
CA PHE A 84 5.85 -3.01 10.81
C PHE A 84 6.05 -4.00 9.66
N ASN A 85 7.17 -4.71 9.67
CA ASN A 85 7.54 -5.73 8.67
C ASN A 85 7.91 -7.10 9.27
N ASP A 86 7.62 -7.31 10.56
CA ASP A 86 7.91 -8.56 11.24
C ASP A 86 6.71 -9.53 11.13
N SER A 87 6.55 -10.41 12.10
CA SER A 87 5.67 -11.57 12.08
C SER A 87 4.18 -11.17 12.08
N ILE A 88 3.49 -11.58 11.03
CA ILE A 88 2.08 -11.29 10.78
C ILE A 88 1.34 -12.56 10.36
N VAL A 89 0.06 -12.66 10.74
CA VAL A 89 -0.83 -13.73 10.30
C VAL A 89 -1.24 -13.49 8.84
N TYR A 90 -1.82 -12.31 8.57
CA TYR A 90 -2.20 -11.87 7.23
C TYR A 90 -1.88 -10.38 7.02
N PRO A 91 -1.28 -9.99 5.88
CA PRO A 91 -0.93 -8.59 5.63
C PRO A 91 -2.15 -7.74 5.32
N PHE A 92 -2.00 -6.43 5.50
CA PHE A 92 -2.92 -5.45 4.93
C PHE A 92 -3.06 -5.66 3.42
N GLY A 93 -4.28 -5.54 2.91
CA GLY A 93 -4.57 -5.73 1.49
C GLY A 93 -4.71 -7.19 1.05
N TYR A 94 -4.44 -8.16 1.93
CA TYR A 94 -4.59 -9.58 1.61
C TYR A 94 -6.06 -9.96 1.41
N GLY A 95 -6.34 -10.79 0.40
CA GLY A 95 -7.66 -11.37 0.21
C GLY A 95 -7.72 -12.26 -1.03
N LEU A 96 -8.31 -13.43 -0.85
CA LEU A 96 -8.48 -14.44 -1.90
C LEU A 96 -9.82 -14.28 -2.62
N SER A 97 -9.89 -14.92 -3.79
CA SER A 97 -11.05 -15.01 -4.66
C SER A 97 -11.19 -16.46 -5.11
N TYR A 98 -12.38 -16.85 -5.60
CA TYR A 98 -12.60 -18.14 -6.27
C TYR A 98 -12.03 -18.19 -7.68
N THR A 99 -11.48 -17.08 -8.17
CA THR A 99 -10.73 -17.00 -9.42
C THR A 99 -9.38 -16.33 -9.20
N ASN A 100 -8.47 -16.53 -10.14
CA ASN A 100 -7.13 -15.95 -10.12
C ASN A 100 -7.03 -14.79 -11.09
N PHE A 101 -6.30 -13.75 -10.69
CA PHE A 101 -6.05 -12.57 -11.51
C PHE A 101 -4.55 -12.38 -11.77
N THR A 102 -4.21 -11.85 -12.94
CA THR A 102 -2.84 -11.48 -13.29
C THR A 102 -2.76 -10.02 -13.70
N TYR A 103 -1.63 -9.40 -13.41
CA TYR A 103 -1.38 -7.98 -13.64
C TYR A 103 -0.30 -7.78 -14.70
N LYS A 104 -0.47 -6.78 -15.57
CA LYS A 104 0.57 -6.29 -16.49
C LYS A 104 0.55 -4.77 -16.55
N ILE A 105 1.72 -4.15 -16.64
CA ILE A 105 1.82 -2.71 -16.87
C ILE A 105 1.70 -2.49 -18.37
N SER A 106 0.64 -1.80 -18.81
CA SER A 106 0.43 -1.45 -20.22
C SER A 106 1.22 -0.20 -20.62
N SER A 107 1.26 0.80 -19.73
CA SER A 107 2.04 2.03 -19.90
C SER A 107 2.38 2.61 -18.53
N SER A 108 3.56 3.24 -18.40
CA SER A 108 3.97 3.89 -17.16
C SER A 108 4.86 5.11 -17.42
N GLU A 109 4.50 6.26 -16.86
CA GLU A 109 5.42 7.38 -16.70
C GLU A 109 6.40 7.06 -15.55
N GLN A 110 7.70 6.94 -15.87
CA GLN A 110 8.73 6.52 -14.91
C GLN A 110 9.53 7.68 -14.32
N SER A 111 9.32 8.90 -14.81
CA SER A 111 10.00 10.10 -14.33
C SER A 111 9.06 11.29 -14.25
N LEU A 112 9.26 12.10 -13.21
CA LEU A 112 8.57 13.36 -12.99
C LEU A 112 9.63 14.43 -12.74
N SER A 113 9.67 15.43 -13.62
CA SER A 113 10.58 16.57 -13.49
C SER A 113 9.78 17.81 -13.10
N ILE A 114 10.04 18.33 -11.89
CA ILE A 114 9.35 19.49 -11.34
C ILE A 114 10.29 20.70 -11.45
N GLN A 115 9.83 21.75 -12.14
CA GLN A 115 10.54 23.03 -12.24
C GLN A 115 10.32 23.83 -10.95
N LEU A 116 11.42 24.23 -10.32
CA LEU A 116 11.40 25.04 -9.12
C LEU A 116 11.46 26.53 -9.46
N ASN A 117 10.66 27.33 -8.77
CA ASN A 117 10.71 28.80 -8.87
C ASN A 117 11.60 29.40 -7.76
N LYS A 118 11.78 30.72 -7.79
CA LYS A 118 12.63 31.46 -6.83
C LYS A 118 12.22 31.33 -5.36
N PHE A 119 10.98 30.93 -5.08
CA PHE A 119 10.43 30.79 -3.73
C PHE A 119 10.46 29.34 -3.23
N GLN A 120 10.80 28.39 -4.10
CA GLN A 120 10.86 26.98 -3.78
C GLN A 120 12.29 26.58 -3.48
N HIS A 121 12.51 26.12 -2.26
CA HIS A 121 13.85 25.80 -1.77
C HIS A 121 13.97 24.32 -1.43
N CYS A 122 15.15 23.78 -1.70
CA CYS A 122 15.51 22.44 -1.28
C CYS A 122 15.50 22.36 0.25
N ARG A 123 14.80 21.36 0.77
CA ARG A 123 14.74 21.01 2.18
C ARG A 123 15.55 19.76 2.41
N ASP A 124 16.14 19.68 3.61
CA ASP A 124 16.90 18.51 3.98
C ASP A 124 16.01 17.37 4.49
N LEU A 125 16.48 16.14 4.30
CA LEU A 125 15.91 14.91 4.84
C LEU A 125 17.02 14.11 5.53
N ASN A 126 16.66 13.40 6.60
CA ASN A 126 17.61 12.51 7.27
C ASN A 126 17.76 11.23 6.44
N TYR A 127 19.00 10.84 6.17
CA TYR A 127 19.34 9.64 5.42
C TYR A 127 20.15 8.68 6.29
N THR A 128 19.99 7.37 6.10
CA THR A 128 20.80 6.35 6.79
C THR A 128 22.26 6.45 6.34
N ASP A 129 23.19 6.18 7.24
CA ASP A 129 24.63 6.24 6.92
C ASP A 129 24.97 5.34 5.73
N GLY A 130 25.71 5.89 4.77
CA GLY A 130 26.08 5.20 3.52
C GLY A 130 25.04 5.22 2.40
N SER A 131 23.86 5.81 2.61
CA SER A 131 22.87 6.00 1.53
C SER A 131 23.15 7.25 0.68
N PHE A 132 22.73 7.21 -0.58
CA PHE A 132 22.91 8.32 -1.51
C PHE A 132 21.93 9.45 -1.20
N LYS A 133 22.45 10.63 -0.84
CA LYS A 133 21.67 11.85 -0.62
C LYS A 133 21.76 12.75 -1.86
N PRO A 134 20.65 13.02 -2.57
CA PRO A 134 20.68 13.88 -3.75
C PRO A 134 20.96 15.36 -3.38
N PRO A 135 21.49 16.18 -4.31
CA PRO A 135 21.81 17.58 -4.04
C PRO A 135 20.64 18.43 -3.55
N CYS A 136 19.44 18.13 -4.05
CA CYS A 136 18.17 18.68 -3.57
C CYS A 136 17.33 17.52 -2.99
N PRO A 137 17.43 17.23 -1.68
CA PRO A 137 16.82 16.03 -1.10
C PRO A 137 15.29 16.00 -1.20
N ALA A 138 14.64 17.13 -0.95
CA ALA A 138 13.20 17.25 -1.02
C ALA A 138 12.76 18.71 -1.20
N VAL A 139 11.49 18.93 -1.52
CA VAL A 139 10.86 20.25 -1.54
C VAL A 139 9.59 20.22 -0.68
N LEU A 140 9.26 21.33 -0.01
CA LEU A 140 8.04 21.45 0.76
C LEU A 140 6.83 21.45 -0.19
N ILE A 141 5.88 20.53 0.03
CA ILE A 141 4.73 20.38 -0.86
C ILE A 141 3.87 21.64 -0.87
N ASP A 142 3.72 22.31 0.28
CA ASP A 142 2.93 23.53 0.39
C ASP A 142 3.50 24.72 -0.41
N ASP A 143 4.80 24.69 -0.73
CA ASP A 143 5.46 25.73 -1.56
C ASP A 143 5.23 25.48 -3.07
N LEU A 144 4.70 24.31 -3.47
CA LEU A 144 4.48 23.94 -4.86
C LEU A 144 3.14 24.48 -5.41
N GLN A 145 3.18 25.65 -6.06
CA GLN A 145 1.98 26.33 -6.59
C GLN A 145 1.21 25.55 -7.68
N GLN A 146 1.84 24.57 -8.36
CA GLN A 146 1.23 23.77 -9.45
C GLN A 146 1.18 22.29 -9.12
N CYS A 147 1.11 21.99 -7.83
CA CYS A 147 1.16 20.63 -7.32
C CYS A 147 -0.05 19.77 -7.78
N ASP A 148 -1.24 20.35 -7.98
CA ASP A 148 -2.41 19.62 -8.49
C ASP A 148 -2.23 19.14 -9.95
N ASP A 149 -1.37 19.80 -10.72
CA ASP A 149 -1.08 19.46 -12.12
C ASP A 149 0.02 18.40 -12.24
N GLN A 150 0.83 18.20 -11.20
CA GLN A 150 1.88 17.17 -11.16
C GLN A 150 1.25 15.79 -10.99
N ASN A 151 0.92 15.15 -12.11
CA ASN A 151 0.27 13.85 -12.13
C ASN A 151 1.16 12.81 -12.80
N VAL A 152 1.25 11.63 -12.19
CA VAL A 152 1.84 10.43 -12.78
C VAL A 152 0.71 9.57 -13.33
N LYS A 153 0.75 9.29 -14.63
CA LYS A 153 -0.23 8.44 -15.30
C LYS A 153 0.39 7.10 -15.68
N PHE A 154 -0.37 6.05 -15.45
CA PHE A 154 -0.03 4.70 -15.88
C PHE A 154 -1.30 3.85 -16.01
N GLU A 155 -1.17 2.72 -16.69
CA GLU A 155 -2.28 1.81 -16.96
C GLU A 155 -1.89 0.40 -16.52
N VAL A 156 -2.74 -0.20 -15.68
CA VAL A 156 -2.60 -1.59 -15.24
C VAL A 156 -3.64 -2.43 -15.98
N GLU A 157 -3.19 -3.41 -16.74
CA GLU A 157 -4.04 -4.45 -17.29
C GLU A 157 -4.26 -5.53 -16.24
N VAL A 158 -5.51 -5.81 -15.93
CA VAL A 158 -5.95 -6.86 -15.02
C VAL A 158 -6.67 -7.92 -15.85
N GLN A 159 -6.24 -9.16 -15.74
CA GLN A 159 -6.84 -10.29 -16.45
C GLN A 159 -7.34 -11.33 -15.45
N ASN A 160 -8.58 -11.79 -15.64
CA ASN A 160 -9.12 -12.94 -14.94
C ASN A 160 -8.73 -14.22 -15.68
N ILE A 161 -7.80 -15.00 -15.11
CA ILE A 161 -7.26 -16.22 -15.72
C ILE A 161 -7.95 -17.50 -15.22
N GLY A 162 -8.96 -17.38 -14.34
CA GLY A 162 -9.70 -18.53 -13.84
C GLY A 162 -11.03 -18.75 -14.55
N GLN A 163 -11.85 -19.63 -13.97
CA GLN A 163 -13.09 -20.15 -14.55
C GLN A 163 -14.36 -19.53 -13.95
N LYS A 164 -14.20 -18.50 -13.11
CA LYS A 164 -15.30 -17.83 -12.40
C LYS A 164 -15.18 -16.33 -12.57
N ASP A 165 -16.31 -15.68 -12.74
CA ASP A 165 -16.39 -14.22 -12.70
C ASP A 165 -16.01 -13.74 -11.31
N GLY A 166 -15.40 -12.57 -11.22
CA GLY A 166 -14.94 -12.05 -9.94
C GLY A 166 -14.72 -10.55 -9.96
N ARG A 167 -14.62 -9.99 -8.76
CA ARG A 167 -14.20 -8.60 -8.56
C ARG A 167 -12.82 -8.57 -7.93
N GLU A 168 -11.85 -7.98 -8.63
CA GLU A 168 -10.52 -7.78 -8.08
C GLU A 168 -10.36 -6.35 -7.58
N THR A 169 -9.71 -6.20 -6.43
CA THR A 169 -9.36 -4.90 -5.86
C THR A 169 -7.87 -4.65 -6.10
N VAL A 170 -7.56 -3.77 -7.03
CA VAL A 170 -6.20 -3.37 -7.37
C VAL A 170 -5.75 -2.32 -6.37
N ILE A 171 -4.83 -2.66 -5.47
CA ILE A 171 -4.27 -1.71 -4.49
C ILE A 171 -2.89 -1.26 -4.98
N LEU A 172 -2.65 0.03 -4.96
CA LEU A 172 -1.38 0.64 -5.33
C LEU A 172 -0.66 1.12 -4.08
N TYR A 173 0.61 0.75 -3.97
CA TYR A 173 1.51 1.15 -2.91
C TYR A 173 2.66 1.99 -3.47
N TYR A 174 3.11 2.97 -2.71
CA TYR A 174 4.35 3.69 -2.96
C TYR A 174 5.39 3.34 -1.89
N LEU A 175 6.58 3.00 -2.36
CA LEU A 175 7.78 2.81 -1.57
C LEU A 175 8.66 4.05 -1.82
N PRO A 176 8.88 4.90 -0.81
CA PRO A 176 9.76 6.06 -0.93
C PRO A 176 11.20 5.67 -1.29
N PRO A 177 12.01 6.63 -1.78
CA PRO A 177 13.43 6.38 -2.04
C PRO A 177 14.13 5.77 -0.84
N ALA A 178 14.94 4.75 -1.10
CA ALA A 178 15.66 4.03 -0.06
C ALA A 178 16.62 4.97 0.71
N GLY A 179 16.81 4.69 1.99
CA GLY A 179 17.72 5.43 2.86
C GLY A 179 17.09 6.62 3.58
N ILE A 180 15.88 7.10 3.20
CA ILE A 180 15.20 8.15 3.96
C ILE A 180 14.80 7.62 5.34
N GLN A 181 15.39 8.16 6.39
CA GLN A 181 15.12 7.72 7.77
C GLN A 181 13.67 8.04 8.17
N GLY A 182 13.00 7.05 8.75
CA GLY A 182 11.63 7.20 9.23
C GLY A 182 10.57 7.28 8.12
N ALA A 183 10.96 7.05 6.86
CA ALA A 183 10.02 6.84 5.78
C ALA A 183 9.24 5.52 5.98
N PRO A 184 7.98 5.45 5.53
CA PRO A 184 7.23 4.20 5.54
C PRO A 184 7.87 3.16 4.62
N ILE A 185 7.78 1.88 4.99
CA ILE A 185 8.18 0.73 4.15
C ILE A 185 7.40 0.79 2.84
N LYS A 186 6.07 0.94 2.94
CA LYS A 186 5.17 1.21 1.83
C LYS A 186 3.91 1.93 2.32
N GLN A 187 3.22 2.66 1.44
CA GLN A 187 1.95 3.31 1.75
C GLN A 187 0.96 3.19 0.60
N VAL A 188 -0.31 2.97 0.90
CA VAL A 188 -1.36 2.98 -0.13
C VAL A 188 -1.49 4.38 -0.70
N ILE A 189 -1.46 4.48 -2.03
CA ILE A 189 -1.60 5.74 -2.77
C ILE A 189 -2.89 5.82 -3.58
N ALA A 190 -3.45 4.67 -3.96
CA ALA A 190 -4.74 4.54 -4.64
C ALA A 190 -5.20 3.08 -4.60
N PHE A 191 -6.48 2.86 -4.87
CA PHE A 191 -7.01 1.55 -5.19
C PHE A 191 -8.21 1.69 -6.11
N ASP A 192 -8.50 0.64 -6.88
CA ASP A 192 -9.73 0.55 -7.68
C ASP A 192 -10.28 -0.87 -7.66
N LYS A 193 -11.58 -1.03 -7.92
CA LYS A 193 -12.26 -2.31 -7.91
C LYS A 193 -12.89 -2.59 -9.26
N VAL A 194 -12.41 -3.64 -9.92
CA VAL A 194 -12.84 -4.02 -11.27
C VAL A 194 -13.59 -5.34 -11.24
N PHE A 195 -14.64 -5.44 -12.03
CA PHE A 195 -15.34 -6.70 -12.29
C PHE A 195 -14.81 -7.27 -13.61
N LEU A 196 -14.50 -8.55 -13.61
CA LEU A 196 -14.01 -9.27 -14.78
C LEU A 196 -14.71 -10.62 -14.88
N ALA A 197 -15.35 -10.88 -16.01
CA ALA A 197 -15.82 -12.22 -16.35
C ALA A 197 -14.63 -13.18 -16.51
N ALA A 198 -14.89 -14.48 -16.44
CA ALA A 198 -13.87 -15.50 -16.67
C ALA A 198 -13.19 -15.30 -18.05
N GLY A 199 -11.86 -15.19 -18.08
CA GLY A 199 -11.07 -14.96 -19.29
C GLY A 199 -10.99 -13.50 -19.75
N GLU A 200 -11.72 -12.58 -19.12
CA GLU A 200 -11.74 -11.16 -19.49
C GLU A 200 -10.48 -10.42 -19.02
N SER A 201 -10.04 -9.44 -19.82
CA SER A 201 -9.02 -8.47 -19.45
C SER A 201 -9.59 -7.05 -19.49
N GLN A 202 -9.27 -6.24 -18.49
CA GLN A 202 -9.60 -4.82 -18.46
C GLN A 202 -8.37 -3.99 -18.16
N LYS A 203 -8.26 -2.85 -18.83
CA LYS A 203 -7.25 -1.84 -18.57
C LYS A 203 -7.77 -0.80 -17.59
N VAL A 204 -7.03 -0.59 -16.51
CA VAL A 204 -7.37 0.31 -15.41
C VAL A 204 -6.42 1.50 -15.45
N PRO A 205 -6.89 2.70 -15.87
CA PRO A 205 -6.08 3.89 -15.90
C PRO A 205 -5.96 4.49 -14.50
N PHE A 206 -4.74 4.75 -14.06
CA PHE A 206 -4.46 5.47 -12.82
C PHE A 206 -3.87 6.84 -13.12
N LYS A 207 -4.41 7.85 -12.42
CA LYS A 207 -3.87 9.23 -12.40
C LYS A 207 -3.58 9.59 -10.95
N LEU A 208 -2.29 9.57 -10.58
CA LEU A 208 -1.85 9.87 -9.23
C LEU A 208 -1.30 11.28 -9.13
N ASN A 209 -1.76 12.05 -8.16
CA ASN A 209 -1.14 13.34 -7.85
C ASN A 209 0.16 13.11 -7.09
N ALA A 210 1.29 13.53 -7.66
CA ALA A 210 2.61 13.24 -7.14
C ALA A 210 2.83 13.77 -5.72
N CYS A 211 2.37 14.99 -5.42
CA CYS A 211 2.54 15.55 -4.08
C CYS A 211 1.72 14.82 -3.02
N LYS A 212 0.49 14.38 -3.35
CA LYS A 212 -0.38 13.68 -2.42
C LYS A 212 0.06 12.22 -2.21
N SER A 213 0.55 11.59 -3.28
CA SER A 213 0.86 10.16 -3.27
C SER A 213 2.32 9.84 -2.90
N LEU A 214 3.27 10.69 -3.30
CA LEU A 214 4.72 10.41 -3.17
C LEU A 214 5.39 11.16 -2.01
N GLY A 215 4.63 11.99 -1.28
CA GLY A 215 5.12 12.76 -0.15
C GLY A 215 5.53 11.91 1.06
N VAL A 216 6.54 12.39 1.78
CA VAL A 216 6.99 11.88 3.08
C VAL A 216 6.89 12.96 4.14
N VAL A 217 6.55 12.57 5.37
CA VAL A 217 6.48 13.51 6.49
C VAL A 217 7.82 13.50 7.24
N SER A 218 8.44 14.67 7.34
CA SER A 218 9.68 14.87 8.09
C SER A 218 9.48 14.71 9.60
N PHE A 219 10.56 14.60 10.37
CA PHE A 219 10.49 14.58 11.84
C PHE A 219 9.95 15.89 12.44
N ASN A 220 10.05 17.00 11.69
CA ASN A 220 9.52 18.31 12.08
C ASN A 220 8.02 18.49 11.75
N GLY A 221 7.37 17.48 11.17
CA GLY A 221 5.94 17.52 10.83
C GLY A 221 5.61 18.11 9.45
N TYR A 222 6.60 18.56 8.68
CA TYR A 222 6.38 19.05 7.32
C TYR A 222 6.25 17.91 6.31
N THR A 223 5.33 18.05 5.36
CA THR A 223 5.16 17.13 4.22
C THR A 223 6.06 17.55 3.07
N LEU A 224 7.05 16.72 2.79
CA LEU A 224 8.07 16.98 1.79
C LEU A 224 7.92 16.00 0.62
N LEU A 225 8.12 16.46 -0.60
CA LEU A 225 8.23 15.60 -1.77
C LEU A 225 9.70 15.21 -1.95
N PRO A 226 10.09 13.95 -1.72
CA PRO A 226 11.49 13.53 -1.83
C PRO A 226 11.91 13.41 -3.30
N ALA A 227 13.16 13.80 -3.59
CA ALA A 227 13.82 13.49 -4.84
C ALA A 227 14.36 12.06 -4.84
N GLY A 228 14.56 11.49 -6.02
CA GLY A 228 15.17 10.18 -6.21
C GLY A 228 14.20 9.13 -6.73
N SER A 229 14.67 7.88 -6.73
CA SER A 229 13.93 6.74 -7.28
C SER A 229 13.12 6.04 -6.18
N GLY A 230 11.81 6.27 -6.19
CA GLY A 230 10.84 5.46 -5.44
C GLY A 230 10.31 4.31 -6.30
N THR A 231 9.47 3.45 -5.72
CA THR A 231 8.86 2.33 -6.44
C THR A 231 7.35 2.33 -6.23
N ILE A 232 6.60 2.18 -7.31
CA ILE A 232 5.15 1.90 -7.25
C ILE A 232 4.98 0.39 -7.35
N VAL A 233 4.22 -0.17 -6.41
CA VAL A 233 3.95 -1.60 -6.29
C VAL A 233 2.45 -1.83 -6.39
N ILE A 234 2.06 -2.87 -7.13
CA ILE A 234 0.66 -3.21 -7.44
C ILE A 234 0.32 -4.52 -6.74
N GLY A 235 -0.76 -4.52 -5.95
CA GLY A 235 -1.23 -5.71 -5.23
C GLY A 235 -0.25 -6.18 -4.15
N ASP A 236 -0.18 -7.50 -3.95
CA ASP A 236 0.68 -8.15 -2.95
C ASP A 236 2.13 -8.32 -3.48
N ASP A 237 2.73 -7.22 -3.92
CA ASP A 237 4.12 -7.13 -4.36
C ASP A 237 4.48 -7.99 -5.61
N LEU A 238 3.47 -8.35 -6.42
CA LEU A 238 3.65 -9.16 -7.63
C LEU A 238 4.22 -8.38 -8.83
N LEU A 239 3.94 -7.08 -8.90
CA LEU A 239 4.31 -6.24 -10.01
C LEU A 239 4.69 -4.84 -9.51
N SER A 240 5.80 -4.31 -10.00
CA SER A 240 6.33 -3.02 -9.57
C SER A 240 7.10 -2.32 -10.67
N PHE A 241 7.14 -0.99 -10.61
CA PHE A 241 7.99 -0.18 -11.49
C PHE A 241 8.56 1.04 -10.74
N PRO A 242 9.76 1.51 -11.11
CA PRO A 242 10.36 2.68 -10.48
C PRO A 242 9.69 3.97 -10.95
N ILE A 243 9.66 4.96 -10.06
CA ILE A 243 9.26 6.33 -10.34
C ILE A 243 10.32 7.28 -9.79
N SER A 244 10.93 8.07 -10.68
CA SER A 244 11.99 9.01 -10.31
C SER A 244 11.47 10.44 -10.26
N VAL A 245 11.62 11.10 -9.12
CA VAL A 245 11.28 12.53 -8.96
C VAL A 245 12.55 13.35 -8.98
N ASN A 246 12.62 14.31 -9.91
CA ASN A 246 13.75 15.21 -10.09
C ASN A 246 13.30 16.66 -9.99
N PHE A 247 14.13 17.49 -9.35
CA PHE A 247 13.91 18.93 -9.25
C PHE A 247 14.89 19.66 -10.17
N GLN A 248 14.38 20.54 -11.02
CA GLN A 248 15.17 21.42 -11.87
C GLN A 248 15.01 22.86 -11.38
N GLN A 249 16.13 23.59 -11.25
CA GLN A 249 16.16 25.00 -10.85
C GLN A 249 16.30 25.91 -12.06
#